data_AF-A0A3D2F162-F1
#
_entry.id   AF-A0A3D2F162-F1
#
_cell.length_a   1.000
_cell.length_b   1.000
_cell.length_c   1.000
_cell.angle_alpha   90.00
_cell.angle_beta   90.00
_cell.angle_gamma   90.00
#
_symmetry.space_group_name_H-M   'P 1'
#
loop_
_entity.id
_entity.type
_entity.pdbx_description
1 polymer ?
#
loop_
_entity_poly.entity_id
_entity_poly.type
_entity_poly.pdbx_seq_one_letter_code
_entity_poly.pdbx_strand_id
1 'polypeptide(L)'
;MPILTFKPNKVTKQLISCLKDRTADILIQRFGLAGNESKTLEAIGDKYGITRERIRQIINFSFDLIKNNPVYESYDSVFAELTSHLRGKGKIVAEHDILEHLAGKNEEKNHIYFLLSLGDDFTKMKEDEEFHHRWTIDETEAEKVHNLLRVLHGEFDEEKLMTENEILEFLRNKGEKTIGVKIDENTLRSWLSLSKVVGSNALGEWGHRMSANIKPRGVRDLAFLVLRKEGTPMHFQEVSGKIKSYFSREAHPATVHNELIKDKRFVLVGRGLYALGDWGYNYGTVREVIKSILKDSGPITKEDVIKRVLKERYVKENTILVNLQNRSHFKRNKDGKYIVS
;
A
#
# COMPACT_ATOMS: atom_id res chain seq x y z
N MET A 1 11.58 25.02 3.23
CA MET A 1 11.37 26.21 2.38
C MET A 1 9.98 26.12 1.79
N PRO A 2 9.28 27.24 1.52
CA PRO A 2 8.01 27.17 0.82
C PRO A 2 8.23 26.54 -0.57
N ILE A 3 7.34 25.62 -0.94
CA ILE A 3 7.42 24.90 -2.23
C ILE A 3 6.95 25.81 -3.37
N LEU A 4 5.93 26.63 -3.09
CA LEU A 4 5.43 27.66 -4.00
C LEU A 4 6.09 29.01 -3.75
N THR A 5 6.36 29.76 -4.80
CA THR A 5 6.91 31.13 -4.73
C THR A 5 5.84 32.18 -4.35
N PHE A 6 4.56 31.83 -4.48
CA PHE A 6 3.41 32.68 -4.16
C PHE A 6 2.61 32.17 -2.95
N LYS A 7 1.69 33.00 -2.45
CA LYS A 7 0.74 32.64 -1.38
C LYS A 7 -0.63 32.31 -1.98
N PRO A 8 -1.07 31.02 -1.99
CA PRO A 8 -2.31 30.61 -2.67
C PRO A 8 -3.55 31.37 -2.22
N ASN A 9 -3.68 31.64 -0.91
CA ASN A 9 -4.80 32.39 -0.35
C ASN A 9 -4.86 33.84 -0.84
N LYS A 10 -3.71 34.49 -1.07
CA LYS A 10 -3.67 35.86 -1.62
C LYS A 10 -4.08 35.87 -3.08
N VAL A 11 -3.57 34.94 -3.88
CA VAL A 11 -3.87 34.85 -5.31
C VAL A 11 -5.36 34.60 -5.52
N THR A 12 -5.90 33.57 -4.88
CA THR A 12 -7.34 33.25 -4.97
C THR A 12 -8.24 34.41 -4.52
N LYS A 13 -7.90 35.13 -3.44
CA LYS A 13 -8.65 36.31 -2.99
C LYS A 13 -8.67 37.44 -4.04
N GLN A 14 -7.58 37.66 -4.74
CA GLN A 14 -7.51 38.66 -5.81
C GLN A 14 -8.29 38.21 -7.04
N LEU A 15 -8.14 36.95 -7.45
CA LEU A 15 -8.84 36.39 -8.61
C LEU A 15 -10.37 36.45 -8.47
N ILE A 16 -10.91 36.16 -7.27
CA ILE A 16 -12.37 36.22 -7.06
C ILE A 16 -12.91 37.64 -6.80
N SER A 17 -12.05 38.65 -6.67
CA SER A 17 -12.47 40.02 -6.31
C SER A 17 -13.29 40.73 -7.39
N CYS A 18 -13.21 40.26 -8.64
CA CYS A 18 -14.00 40.77 -9.76
C CYS A 18 -15.46 40.28 -9.74
N LEU A 19 -15.77 39.29 -8.91
CA LEU A 19 -17.09 38.67 -8.84
C LEU A 19 -18.02 39.45 -7.91
N LYS A 20 -19.33 39.43 -8.22
CA LYS A 20 -20.36 39.93 -7.33
C LYS A 20 -20.43 39.10 -6.05
N ASP A 21 -20.78 39.72 -4.92
CA ASP A 21 -20.80 39.11 -3.58
C ASP A 21 -21.43 37.71 -3.52
N ARG A 22 -22.61 37.54 -4.14
CA ARG A 22 -23.30 36.24 -4.17
C ARG A 22 -22.49 35.16 -4.90
N THR A 23 -21.89 35.51 -6.03
CA THR A 23 -21.12 34.60 -6.86
C THR A 23 -19.80 34.23 -6.16
N ALA A 24 -19.15 35.22 -5.55
CA ALA A 24 -17.96 35.01 -4.74
C ALA A 24 -18.26 34.09 -3.53
N ASP A 25 -19.36 34.31 -2.79
CA ASP A 25 -19.76 33.46 -1.65
C ASP A 25 -20.04 32.01 -2.09
N ILE A 26 -20.62 31.80 -3.27
CA ILE A 26 -20.80 30.45 -3.84
C ILE A 26 -19.46 29.76 -4.06
N LEU A 27 -18.46 30.43 -4.66
CA LEU A 27 -17.12 29.87 -4.86
C LEU A 27 -16.40 29.63 -3.54
N ILE A 28 -16.44 30.59 -2.62
CA ILE A 28 -15.81 30.47 -1.29
C ILE A 28 -16.34 29.24 -0.56
N GLN A 29 -17.65 29.00 -0.59
CA GLN A 29 -18.25 27.81 0.03
C GLN A 29 -17.96 26.52 -0.73
N ARG A 30 -17.98 26.56 -2.07
CA ARG A 30 -17.71 25.38 -2.90
C ARG A 30 -16.29 24.86 -2.70
N PHE A 31 -15.33 25.77 -2.63
CA PHE A 31 -13.91 25.43 -2.56
C PHE A 31 -13.34 25.53 -1.15
N GLY A 32 -14.10 26.00 -0.15
CA GLY A 32 -13.62 26.15 1.22
C GLY A 32 -12.55 27.23 1.37
N LEU A 33 -12.63 28.33 0.59
CA LEU A 33 -11.59 29.36 0.51
C LEU A 33 -11.49 30.29 1.74
N ALA A 34 -12.42 30.16 2.68
CA ALA A 34 -12.45 30.93 3.94
C ALA A 34 -12.04 30.08 5.16
N GLY A 35 -11.24 29.02 4.96
CA GLY A 35 -10.81 28.11 6.02
C GLY A 35 -11.88 27.11 6.48
N ASN A 36 -12.99 27.02 5.74
CA ASN A 36 -14.07 26.06 5.99
C ASN A 36 -13.91 24.81 5.13
N GLU A 37 -14.61 23.73 5.48
CA GLU A 37 -14.76 22.56 4.60
C GLU A 37 -15.52 22.93 3.32
N SER A 38 -15.15 22.27 2.21
CA SER A 38 -15.81 22.45 0.93
C SER A 38 -17.24 21.91 0.97
N LYS A 39 -18.18 22.66 0.40
CA LYS A 39 -19.59 22.25 0.35
C LYS A 39 -19.98 21.58 -0.96
N THR A 40 -20.93 20.65 -0.88
CA THR A 40 -21.55 20.04 -2.05
C THR A 40 -22.39 21.06 -2.82
N LEU A 41 -22.57 20.84 -4.12
CA LEU A 41 -23.43 21.70 -4.96
C LEU A 41 -24.88 21.75 -4.44
N GLU A 42 -25.35 20.66 -3.83
CA GLU A 42 -26.68 20.53 -3.23
C GLU A 42 -26.82 21.37 -1.97
N ALA A 43 -25.89 21.23 -1.01
CA ALA A 43 -25.91 22.03 0.23
C ALA A 43 -25.83 23.55 -0.03
N ILE A 44 -25.09 23.95 -1.07
CA ILE A 44 -25.06 25.35 -1.51
C ILE A 44 -26.39 25.72 -2.18
N GLY A 45 -26.94 24.85 -3.03
CA GLY A 45 -28.24 25.05 -3.67
C GLY A 45 -29.35 25.32 -2.66
N ASP A 46 -29.43 24.50 -1.62
CA ASP A 46 -30.40 24.63 -0.52
C ASP A 46 -30.26 25.98 0.19
N LYS A 47 -29.03 26.42 0.48
CA LYS A 47 -28.77 27.74 1.11
C LYS A 47 -29.32 28.90 0.30
N TYR A 48 -29.26 28.83 -1.03
CA TYR A 48 -29.69 29.92 -1.91
C TYR A 48 -31.06 29.68 -2.56
N GLY A 49 -31.76 28.60 -2.22
CA GLY A 49 -33.05 28.23 -2.80
C GLY A 49 -32.98 27.99 -4.32
N ILE A 50 -31.89 27.40 -4.82
CA ILE A 50 -31.71 27.09 -6.25
C ILE A 50 -31.20 25.68 -6.46
N THR A 51 -31.42 25.14 -7.66
CA THR A 51 -31.04 23.76 -7.97
C THR A 51 -29.53 23.56 -7.99
N ARG A 52 -29.10 22.32 -7.74
CA ARG A 52 -27.71 21.87 -7.90
C ARG A 52 -27.12 22.26 -9.26
N GLU A 53 -27.89 22.09 -10.32
CA GLU A 53 -27.48 22.42 -11.69
C GLU A 53 -27.30 23.93 -11.86
N ARG A 54 -28.16 24.75 -11.24
CA ARG A 54 -27.99 26.20 -11.25
C ARG A 54 -26.71 26.63 -10.55
N ILE A 55 -26.34 25.99 -9.44
CA ILE A 55 -25.05 26.23 -8.77
C ILE A 55 -23.87 25.87 -9.68
N ARG A 56 -23.93 24.72 -10.37
CA ARG A 56 -22.90 24.31 -11.33
C ARG A 56 -22.71 25.35 -12.45
N GLN A 57 -23.81 25.85 -13.02
CA GLN A 57 -23.79 26.89 -14.04
C GLN A 57 -23.17 28.19 -13.52
N ILE A 58 -23.53 28.62 -12.29
CA ILE A 58 -22.95 29.82 -11.67
C ILE A 58 -21.44 29.65 -11.49
N ILE A 59 -20.97 28.49 -11.04
CA ILE A 59 -19.52 28.23 -10.87
C ILE A 59 -18.79 28.35 -12.21
N ASN A 60 -19.30 27.68 -13.26
CA ASN A 60 -18.69 27.75 -14.60
C ASN A 60 -18.64 29.19 -15.12
N PHE A 61 -19.75 29.91 -15.03
CA PHE A 61 -19.82 31.33 -15.41
C PHE A 61 -18.86 32.20 -14.59
N SER A 62 -18.63 31.86 -13.31
CA SER A 62 -17.66 32.57 -12.48
C SER A 62 -16.24 32.36 -12.95
N PHE A 63 -15.88 31.14 -13.37
CA PHE A 63 -14.57 30.86 -13.93
C PHE A 63 -14.35 31.63 -15.22
N ASP A 64 -15.36 31.69 -16.10
CA ASP A 64 -15.28 32.48 -17.33
C ASP A 64 -15.09 33.98 -17.03
N LEU A 65 -15.80 34.52 -16.03
CA LEU A 65 -15.62 35.91 -15.59
C LEU A 65 -14.22 36.19 -15.03
N ILE A 66 -13.66 35.26 -14.26
CA ILE A 66 -12.32 35.39 -13.71
C ILE A 66 -11.30 35.38 -14.86
N LYS A 67 -11.38 34.40 -15.77
CA LYS A 67 -10.44 34.26 -16.91
C LYS A 67 -10.44 35.44 -17.85
N ASN A 68 -11.59 36.06 -18.09
CA ASN A 68 -11.72 37.24 -18.95
C ASN A 68 -11.36 38.56 -18.25
N ASN A 69 -10.99 38.53 -16.97
CA ASN A 69 -10.58 39.73 -16.25
C ASN A 69 -9.07 39.99 -16.48
N PRO A 70 -8.64 41.24 -16.77
CA PRO A 70 -7.22 41.56 -16.96
C PRO A 70 -6.31 41.18 -15.78
N VAL A 71 -6.86 41.08 -14.56
CA VAL A 71 -6.12 40.62 -13.38
C VAL A 71 -5.66 39.16 -13.54
N TYR A 72 -6.37 38.33 -14.29
CA TYR A 72 -6.01 36.92 -14.49
C TYR A 72 -4.66 36.76 -15.20
N GLU A 73 -4.42 37.54 -16.26
CA GLU A 73 -3.15 37.54 -17.02
C GLU A 73 -1.94 37.88 -16.12
N SER A 74 -2.15 38.70 -15.08
CA SER A 74 -1.08 39.01 -14.12
C SER A 74 -0.62 37.81 -13.27
N TYR A 75 -1.37 36.70 -13.32
CA TYR A 75 -1.08 35.45 -12.60
C TYR A 75 -0.62 34.31 -13.53
N ASP A 76 -0.25 34.57 -14.78
CA ASP A 76 0.31 33.53 -15.68
C ASP A 76 1.51 32.80 -15.06
N SER A 77 2.36 33.50 -14.31
CA SER A 77 3.50 32.92 -13.60
C SER A 77 3.09 31.90 -12.53
N VAL A 78 1.93 32.09 -11.90
CA VAL A 78 1.37 31.15 -10.91
C VAL A 78 0.96 29.85 -11.60
N PHE A 79 0.24 29.94 -12.71
CA PHE A 79 -0.19 28.75 -13.45
C PHE A 79 1.01 28.03 -14.10
N ALA A 80 1.98 28.78 -14.63
CA ALA A 80 3.22 28.22 -15.16
C ALA A 80 4.03 27.48 -14.08
N GLU A 81 4.07 28.00 -12.84
CA GLU A 81 4.71 27.34 -11.71
C GLU A 81 3.98 26.03 -11.35
N LEU A 82 2.64 26.04 -11.25
CA LEU A 82 1.84 24.83 -11.02
C LEU A 82 2.06 23.78 -12.12
N THR A 83 2.05 24.19 -13.39
CA THR A 83 2.35 23.33 -14.55
C THR A 83 3.76 22.75 -14.46
N SER A 84 4.74 23.52 -14.02
CA SER A 84 6.11 23.05 -13.79
C SER A 84 6.18 21.96 -12.72
N HIS A 85 5.43 22.12 -11.61
CA HIS A 85 5.35 21.08 -10.58
C HIS A 85 4.68 19.80 -11.06
N LEU A 86 3.58 19.88 -11.82
CA LEU A 86 2.96 18.70 -12.43
C LEU A 86 3.91 18.02 -13.43
N ARG A 87 4.62 18.81 -14.25
CA ARG A 87 5.61 18.29 -15.20
C ARG A 87 6.74 17.56 -14.48
N GLY A 88 7.27 18.12 -13.39
CA GLY A 88 8.29 17.49 -12.55
C GLY A 88 7.82 16.24 -11.80
N LYS A 89 6.50 16.02 -11.73
CA LYS A 89 5.84 14.83 -11.17
C LYS A 89 5.40 13.82 -12.25
N GLY A 90 5.81 14.02 -13.50
CA GLY A 90 5.48 13.12 -14.60
C GLY A 90 4.16 13.42 -15.32
N LYS A 91 3.74 14.69 -15.37
CA LYS A 91 2.57 15.24 -16.08
C LYS A 91 1.19 14.73 -15.68
N ILE A 92 1.11 13.64 -14.93
CA ILE A 92 -0.09 13.12 -14.28
C ILE A 92 0.26 12.81 -12.83
N VAL A 93 -0.59 13.25 -11.91
CA VAL A 93 -0.33 13.13 -10.47
C VAL A 93 -1.64 12.94 -9.70
N ALA A 94 -1.59 12.16 -8.63
CA ALA A 94 -2.74 11.99 -7.75
C ALA A 94 -3.08 13.34 -7.07
N GLU A 95 -4.36 13.63 -6.93
CA GLU A 95 -4.84 14.89 -6.35
C GLU A 95 -4.35 15.07 -4.91
N HIS A 96 -4.40 14.01 -4.10
CA HIS A 96 -3.91 14.07 -2.72
C HIS A 96 -2.40 14.38 -2.68
N ASP A 97 -1.61 13.74 -3.53
CA ASP A 97 -0.15 13.93 -3.58
C ASP A 97 0.23 15.33 -4.02
N ILE A 98 -0.41 15.90 -5.05
CA ILE A 98 -0.06 17.25 -5.51
C ILE A 98 -0.50 18.31 -4.51
N LEU A 99 -1.66 18.15 -3.87
CA LEU A 99 -2.13 19.07 -2.84
C LEU A 99 -1.25 19.00 -1.59
N GLU A 100 -0.81 17.81 -1.17
CA GLU A 100 0.13 17.64 -0.05
C GLU A 100 1.53 18.13 -0.39
N HIS A 101 1.98 17.94 -1.62
CA HIS A 101 3.28 18.43 -2.07
C HIS A 101 3.32 19.96 -2.13
N LEU A 102 2.27 20.62 -2.61
CA LEU A 102 2.31 22.07 -2.83
C LEU A 102 1.89 22.89 -1.60
N ALA A 103 1.04 22.34 -0.73
CA ALA A 103 0.52 23.05 0.42
C ALA A 103 1.52 23.06 1.59
N GLY A 104 1.84 24.25 2.11
CA GLY A 104 2.56 24.38 3.37
C GLY A 104 1.67 24.20 4.60
N LYS A 105 0.34 24.38 4.44
CA LYS A 105 -0.69 24.19 5.46
C LYS A 105 -1.94 23.55 4.88
N ASN A 106 -2.72 22.84 5.69
CA ASN A 106 -3.96 22.21 5.24
C ASN A 106 -4.95 23.19 4.58
N GLU A 107 -5.05 24.43 5.08
CA GLU A 107 -5.92 25.47 4.50
C GLU A 107 -5.53 25.85 3.07
N GLU A 108 -4.24 25.74 2.70
CA GLU A 108 -3.75 26.09 1.36
C GLU A 108 -4.17 25.06 0.30
N LYS A 109 -4.45 23.81 0.68
CA LYS A 109 -4.90 22.75 -0.23
C LYS A 109 -6.15 23.17 -1.00
N ASN A 110 -7.11 23.81 -0.33
CA ASN A 110 -8.34 24.30 -0.92
C ASN A 110 -8.08 25.37 -1.99
N HIS A 111 -7.15 26.28 -1.72
CA HIS A 111 -6.76 27.33 -2.66
C HIS A 111 -6.02 26.77 -3.88
N ILE A 112 -5.13 25.80 -3.68
CA ILE A 112 -4.42 25.12 -4.78
C ILE A 112 -5.41 24.33 -5.63
N TYR A 113 -6.34 23.60 -5.00
CA TYR A 113 -7.40 22.88 -5.70
C TYR A 113 -8.28 23.81 -6.55
N PHE A 114 -8.60 25.01 -6.04
CA PHE A 114 -9.29 26.03 -6.82
C PHE A 114 -8.47 26.50 -8.02
N LEU A 115 -7.16 26.77 -7.85
CA LEU A 115 -6.29 27.20 -8.94
C LEU A 115 -6.16 26.14 -10.02
N LEU A 116 -5.99 24.86 -9.65
CA LEU A 116 -5.99 23.75 -10.61
C LEU A 116 -7.34 23.61 -11.32
N SER A 117 -8.45 23.86 -10.63
CA SER A 117 -9.79 23.85 -11.24
C SER A 117 -10.05 25.04 -12.17
N LEU A 118 -9.34 26.14 -11.98
CA LEU A 118 -9.49 27.36 -12.75
C LEU A 118 -8.61 27.35 -14.00
N GLY A 119 -7.35 26.91 -13.91
CA GLY A 119 -6.40 26.96 -15.03
C GLY A 119 -6.78 26.03 -16.19
N ASP A 120 -6.59 26.50 -17.43
CA ASP A 120 -6.95 25.76 -18.65
C ASP A 120 -6.00 24.60 -18.97
N ASP A 121 -4.76 24.67 -18.50
CA ASP A 121 -3.75 23.62 -18.70
C ASP A 121 -4.04 22.34 -17.91
N PHE A 122 -4.95 22.37 -16.94
CA PHE A 122 -5.16 21.27 -16.00
C PHE A 122 -6.47 20.54 -16.28
N THR A 123 -6.36 19.23 -16.54
CA THR A 123 -7.51 18.35 -16.67
C THR A 123 -7.67 17.50 -15.42
N LYS A 124 -8.83 17.60 -14.76
CA LYS A 124 -9.21 16.71 -13.66
C LYS A 124 -9.82 15.43 -14.18
N MET A 125 -9.22 14.30 -13.81
CA MET A 125 -9.81 12.97 -13.98
C MET A 125 -10.40 12.52 -12.64
N LYS A 126 -11.66 12.08 -12.68
CA LYS A 126 -12.35 11.62 -11.46
C LYS A 126 -11.81 10.27 -11.01
N GLU A 127 -11.90 10.02 -9.72
CA GLU A 127 -11.64 8.71 -9.15
C GLU A 127 -12.56 7.68 -9.81
N ASP A 128 -11.98 6.52 -10.09
CA ASP A 128 -12.64 5.35 -10.66
C ASP A 128 -12.26 4.10 -9.84
N GLU A 129 -12.54 2.91 -10.35
CA GLU A 129 -12.22 1.66 -9.65
C GLU A 129 -10.71 1.43 -9.51
N GLU A 130 -9.93 1.85 -10.51
CA GLU A 130 -8.50 1.56 -10.66
C GLU A 130 -7.61 2.68 -10.11
N PHE A 131 -8.07 3.93 -10.20
CA PHE A 131 -7.26 5.12 -9.97
C PHE A 131 -7.93 6.14 -9.06
N HIS A 132 -7.11 6.77 -8.23
CA HIS A 132 -7.51 7.91 -7.42
C HIS A 132 -7.87 9.14 -8.30
N HIS A 133 -8.52 10.14 -7.68
CA HIS A 133 -8.61 11.47 -8.28
C HIS A 133 -7.22 11.97 -8.67
N ARG A 134 -7.11 12.53 -9.88
CA ARG A 134 -5.81 12.91 -10.45
C ARG A 134 -5.94 14.09 -11.40
N TRP A 135 -4.84 14.79 -11.57
CA TRP A 135 -4.70 15.93 -12.45
C TRP A 135 -3.65 15.64 -13.50
N THR A 136 -3.89 16.10 -14.72
CA THR A 136 -2.91 16.02 -15.80
C THR A 136 -2.82 17.31 -16.60
N ILE A 137 -1.65 17.54 -17.19
CA ILE A 137 -1.40 18.57 -18.20
C ILE A 137 -1.22 17.98 -19.61
N ASP A 138 -1.41 16.66 -19.76
CA ASP A 138 -1.19 15.92 -21.01
C ASP A 138 -2.06 14.66 -21.00
N GLU A 139 -3.29 14.76 -21.52
CA GLU A 139 -4.25 13.64 -21.53
C GLU A 139 -3.75 12.43 -22.33
N THR A 140 -2.91 12.65 -23.35
CA THR A 140 -2.34 11.56 -24.15
C THR A 140 -1.30 10.77 -23.35
N GLU A 141 -0.42 11.46 -22.63
CA GLU A 141 0.54 10.79 -21.75
C GLU A 141 -0.14 10.16 -20.53
N ALA A 142 -1.17 10.82 -19.97
CA ALA A 142 -2.00 10.27 -18.91
C ALA A 142 -2.57 8.90 -19.27
N GLU A 143 -3.11 8.74 -20.48
CA GLU A 143 -3.66 7.46 -20.92
C GLU A 143 -2.58 6.38 -21.12
N LYS A 144 -1.38 6.76 -21.58
CA LYS A 144 -0.25 5.82 -21.62
C LYS A 144 0.13 5.35 -20.22
N VAL A 145 0.16 6.25 -19.23
CA VAL A 145 0.46 5.92 -17.83
C VAL A 145 -0.63 5.03 -17.23
N HIS A 146 -1.92 5.28 -17.49
CA HIS A 146 -2.98 4.36 -17.05
C HIS A 146 -2.80 2.96 -17.61
N ASN A 147 -2.53 2.84 -18.90
CA ASN A 147 -2.33 1.53 -19.54
C ASN A 147 -1.10 0.82 -18.99
N LEU A 148 0.00 1.55 -18.74
CA LEU A 148 1.17 1.00 -18.05
C LEU A 148 0.82 0.47 -16.65
N LEU A 149 0.02 1.20 -15.87
CA LEU A 149 -0.41 0.78 -14.54
C LEU A 149 -1.38 -0.40 -14.59
N ARG A 150 -2.28 -0.48 -15.57
CA ARG A 150 -3.12 -1.67 -15.79
C ARG A 150 -2.30 -2.91 -16.11
N VAL A 151 -1.23 -2.75 -16.89
CA VAL A 151 -0.26 -3.82 -17.13
C VAL A 151 0.45 -4.23 -15.84
N LEU A 152 0.80 -3.29 -14.96
CA LEU A 152 1.31 -3.61 -13.62
C LEU A 152 0.26 -4.31 -12.76
N HIS A 153 -1.01 -3.88 -12.80
CA HIS A 153 -2.10 -4.52 -12.04
C HIS A 153 -2.24 -5.99 -12.41
N GLY A 154 -2.15 -6.31 -13.71
CA GLY A 154 -2.19 -7.69 -14.22
C GLY A 154 -1.00 -8.57 -13.81
N GLU A 155 0.06 -8.00 -13.24
CA GLU A 155 1.16 -8.80 -12.69
C GLU A 155 0.81 -9.41 -11.33
N PHE A 156 -0.14 -8.85 -10.58
CA PHE A 156 -0.44 -9.26 -9.21
C PHE A 156 -1.68 -10.16 -9.14
N ASP A 157 -1.49 -11.37 -8.61
CA ASP A 157 -2.57 -12.18 -8.06
C ASP A 157 -2.75 -11.90 -6.55
N GLU A 158 -3.52 -12.73 -5.84
CA GLU A 158 -3.77 -12.53 -4.40
C GLU A 158 -2.53 -12.75 -3.52
N GLU A 159 -1.52 -13.49 -3.98
CA GLU A 159 -0.38 -13.92 -3.17
C GLU A 159 0.94 -13.25 -3.57
N LYS A 160 1.09 -12.87 -4.85
CA LYS A 160 2.31 -12.28 -5.37
C LYS A 160 2.63 -10.98 -4.66
N LEU A 161 3.90 -10.88 -4.27
CA LEU A 161 4.48 -9.70 -3.66
C LEU A 161 5.73 -9.31 -4.40
N MET A 162 5.97 -8.01 -4.46
CA MET A 162 7.16 -7.42 -5.02
C MET A 162 7.70 -6.37 -4.05
N THR A 163 9.00 -6.16 -4.05
CA THR A 163 9.62 -5.00 -3.43
C THR A 163 9.32 -3.74 -4.25
N GLU A 164 9.46 -2.57 -3.62
CA GLU A 164 9.31 -1.30 -4.34
C GLU A 164 10.28 -1.21 -5.53
N ASN A 165 11.53 -1.64 -5.35
CA ASN A 165 12.54 -1.60 -6.42
C ASN A 165 12.12 -2.44 -7.63
N GLU A 166 11.59 -3.64 -7.43
CA GLU A 166 11.10 -4.48 -8.52
C GLU A 166 9.94 -3.84 -9.28
N ILE A 167 9.02 -3.14 -8.59
CA ILE A 167 7.95 -2.37 -9.24
C ILE A 167 8.51 -1.20 -10.03
N LEU A 168 9.45 -0.44 -9.46
CA LEU A 168 10.06 0.71 -10.13
C LEU A 168 10.84 0.27 -11.36
N GLU A 169 11.59 -0.84 -11.29
CA GLU A 169 12.26 -1.42 -12.45
C GLU A 169 11.28 -1.89 -13.52
N PHE A 170 10.18 -2.54 -13.14
CA PHE A 170 9.12 -2.93 -14.06
C PHE A 170 8.53 -1.72 -14.78
N LEU A 171 8.13 -0.69 -14.03
CA LEU A 171 7.55 0.53 -14.57
C LEU A 171 8.55 1.29 -15.44
N ARG A 172 9.83 1.33 -15.06
CA ARG A 172 10.87 1.94 -15.89
C ARG A 172 11.02 1.21 -17.22
N ASN A 173 11.20 -0.11 -17.17
CA ASN A 173 11.45 -0.93 -18.36
C ASN A 173 10.29 -0.88 -19.38
N LYS A 174 9.04 -0.84 -18.91
CA LYS A 174 7.86 -0.73 -19.79
C LYS A 174 7.50 0.72 -20.12
N GLY A 175 7.66 1.64 -19.16
CA GLY A 175 7.34 3.05 -19.30
C GLY A 175 8.25 3.78 -20.28
N GLU A 176 9.57 3.58 -20.21
CA GLU A 176 10.52 4.23 -21.13
C GLU A 176 10.27 3.81 -22.58
N LYS A 177 9.85 2.56 -22.81
CA LYS A 177 9.43 2.07 -24.14
C LYS A 177 8.14 2.71 -24.63
N THR A 178 7.22 3.01 -23.72
CA THR A 178 5.87 3.53 -24.05
C THR A 178 5.89 5.05 -24.26
N ILE A 179 6.70 5.75 -23.48
CA ILE A 179 6.75 7.22 -23.44
C ILE A 179 7.90 7.74 -24.30
N GLY A 180 8.97 6.95 -24.51
CA GLY A 180 10.08 7.29 -25.38
C GLY A 180 11.12 8.21 -24.76
N VAL A 181 11.08 8.41 -23.44
CA VAL A 181 12.05 9.20 -22.67
C VAL A 181 12.47 8.44 -21.44
N LYS A 182 13.64 8.77 -20.91
CA LYS A 182 14.12 8.26 -19.62
C LYS A 182 13.23 8.80 -18.50
N ILE A 183 12.86 7.93 -17.56
CA ILE A 183 11.95 8.29 -16.47
C ILE A 183 12.69 8.14 -15.14
N ASP A 184 12.74 9.21 -14.36
CA ASP A 184 13.35 9.21 -13.04
C ASP A 184 12.47 8.53 -12.00
N GLU A 185 13.05 8.14 -10.87
CA GLU A 185 12.30 7.41 -9.84
C GLU A 185 11.19 8.21 -9.16
N ASN A 186 11.32 9.53 -9.04
CA ASN A 186 10.27 10.33 -8.41
C ASN A 186 9.02 10.35 -9.29
N THR A 187 9.21 10.42 -10.61
CA THR A 187 8.13 10.26 -11.58
C THR A 187 7.48 8.88 -11.48
N LEU A 188 8.26 7.80 -11.43
CA LEU A 188 7.71 6.44 -11.31
C LEU A 188 6.91 6.25 -10.01
N ARG A 189 7.39 6.78 -8.88
CA ARG A 189 6.66 6.78 -7.60
C ARG A 189 5.37 7.61 -7.68
N SER A 190 5.43 8.76 -8.35
CA SER A 190 4.27 9.64 -8.60
C SER A 190 3.19 8.95 -9.45
N TRP A 191 3.58 8.12 -10.41
CA TRP A 191 2.60 7.33 -11.16
C TRP A 191 2.06 6.16 -10.35
N LEU A 192 2.91 5.48 -9.57
CA LEU A 192 2.49 4.35 -8.75
C LEU A 192 1.41 4.75 -7.72
N SER A 193 1.48 5.95 -7.16
CA SER A 193 0.49 6.47 -6.21
C SER A 193 -0.88 6.76 -6.81
N LEU A 194 -1.00 6.80 -8.15
CA LEU A 194 -2.31 6.86 -8.82
C LEU A 194 -3.15 5.61 -8.55
N SER A 195 -2.50 4.46 -8.36
CA SER A 195 -3.12 3.14 -8.28
C SER A 195 -3.93 2.92 -6.99
N LYS A 196 -5.19 2.50 -7.14
CA LYS A 196 -6.03 1.95 -6.06
C LYS A 196 -5.91 0.43 -5.94
N VAL A 197 -5.46 -0.24 -6.99
CA VAL A 197 -5.41 -1.71 -7.08
C VAL A 197 -4.20 -2.28 -6.36
N VAL A 198 -3.05 -1.60 -6.46
CA VAL A 198 -1.78 -2.05 -5.90
C VAL A 198 -1.38 -1.12 -4.75
N GLY A 199 -0.78 -1.67 -3.69
CA GLY A 199 -0.35 -0.91 -2.53
C GLY A 199 0.72 -1.62 -1.72
N SER A 200 1.39 -0.87 -0.85
CA SER A 200 2.40 -1.40 0.06
C SER A 200 1.81 -1.77 1.42
N ASN A 201 2.43 -2.75 2.07
CA ASN A 201 2.22 -3.07 3.48
C ASN A 201 3.27 -2.38 4.37
N ALA A 202 3.13 -2.52 5.69
CA ALA A 202 4.07 -1.93 6.66
C ALA A 202 5.50 -2.52 6.60
N LEU A 203 5.70 -3.63 5.87
CA LEU A 203 7.00 -4.27 5.67
C LEU A 203 7.71 -3.78 4.40
N GLY A 204 7.11 -2.85 3.64
CA GLY A 204 7.63 -2.33 2.38
C GLY A 204 7.41 -3.27 1.19
N GLU A 205 6.59 -4.30 1.35
CA GLU A 205 6.21 -5.22 0.27
C GLU A 205 4.94 -4.68 -0.41
N TRP A 206 4.88 -4.84 -1.72
CA TRP A 206 3.78 -4.37 -2.56
C TRP A 206 3.03 -5.54 -3.18
N GLY A 207 1.72 -5.36 -3.35
CA GLY A 207 0.83 -6.37 -3.92
C GLY A 207 -0.57 -5.85 -4.13
N HIS A 208 -1.51 -6.75 -4.44
CA HIS A 208 -2.91 -6.38 -4.61
C HIS A 208 -3.49 -5.85 -3.28
N ARG A 209 -4.13 -4.68 -3.30
CA ARG A 209 -4.58 -3.94 -2.09
C ARG A 209 -5.61 -4.72 -1.26
N MET A 210 -6.35 -5.65 -1.87
CA MET A 210 -7.31 -6.53 -1.18
C MET A 210 -6.69 -7.82 -0.60
N SER A 211 -5.44 -8.12 -0.96
CA SER A 211 -4.71 -9.27 -0.42
C SER A 211 -4.52 -9.14 1.09
N ALA A 212 -4.64 -10.26 1.81
CA ALA A 212 -4.33 -10.33 3.23
C ALA A 212 -2.86 -10.01 3.53
N ASN A 213 -1.97 -10.15 2.53
CA ASN A 213 -0.56 -9.78 2.63
C ASN A 213 -0.34 -8.26 2.63
N ILE A 214 -1.28 -7.50 2.05
CA ILE A 214 -1.21 -6.04 1.95
C ILE A 214 -2.07 -5.38 3.02
N LYS A 215 -3.32 -5.81 3.14
CA LYS A 215 -4.28 -5.31 4.12
C LYS A 215 -4.68 -6.44 5.09
N PRO A 216 -3.85 -6.72 6.12
CA PRO A 216 -4.13 -7.79 7.07
C PRO A 216 -5.44 -7.52 7.83
N ARG A 217 -6.33 -8.52 7.88
CA ARG A 217 -7.70 -8.39 8.39
C ARG A 217 -7.81 -8.65 9.89
N GLY A 218 -6.77 -9.19 10.50
CA GLY A 218 -6.72 -9.48 11.93
C GLY A 218 -5.38 -10.03 12.40
N VAL A 219 -5.34 -10.50 13.64
CA VAL A 219 -4.13 -11.00 14.29
C VAL A 219 -3.49 -12.18 13.54
N ARG A 220 -4.31 -13.07 12.97
CA ARG A 220 -3.81 -14.21 12.16
C ARG A 220 -2.99 -13.78 10.94
N ASP A 221 -3.44 -12.76 10.22
CA ASP A 221 -2.72 -12.28 9.03
C ASP A 221 -1.45 -11.53 9.44
N LEU A 222 -1.50 -10.75 10.53
CA LEU A 222 -0.32 -10.11 11.08
C LEU A 222 0.73 -11.14 11.53
N ALA A 223 0.30 -12.22 12.20
CA ALA A 223 1.18 -13.30 12.60
C ALA A 223 1.79 -14.04 11.40
N PHE A 224 1.01 -14.24 10.33
CA PHE A 224 1.49 -14.79 9.07
C PHE A 224 2.59 -13.92 8.46
N LEU A 225 2.37 -12.61 8.38
CA LEU A 225 3.34 -11.65 7.85
C LEU A 225 4.63 -11.60 8.68
N VAL A 226 4.52 -11.64 10.02
CA VAL A 226 5.69 -11.71 10.91
C VAL A 226 6.50 -12.98 10.63
N LEU A 227 5.87 -14.15 10.66
CA LEU A 227 6.57 -15.41 10.44
C LEU A 227 7.21 -15.47 9.06
N ARG A 228 6.51 -15.03 8.01
CA ARG A 228 7.07 -14.96 6.65
C ARG A 228 8.31 -14.06 6.60
N LYS A 229 8.24 -12.88 7.21
CA LYS A 229 9.34 -11.91 7.22
C LYS A 229 10.57 -12.42 7.95
N GLU A 230 10.37 -13.11 9.07
CA GLU A 230 11.45 -13.64 9.91
C GLU A 230 12.05 -14.93 9.34
N GLY A 231 11.29 -15.67 8.52
CA GLY A 231 11.75 -16.86 7.80
C GLY A 231 12.13 -18.04 8.67
N THR A 232 11.85 -17.99 9.99
CA THR A 232 12.19 -19.03 10.95
C THR A 232 11.07 -19.25 11.98
N PRO A 233 10.93 -20.46 12.54
CA PRO A 233 9.89 -20.74 13.53
C PRO A 233 10.05 -19.88 14.78
N MET A 234 8.95 -19.36 15.31
CA MET A 234 8.96 -18.36 16.38
C MET A 234 7.95 -18.68 17.49
N HIS A 235 8.28 -18.32 18.73
CA HIS A 235 7.36 -18.49 19.85
C HIS A 235 6.20 -17.48 19.78
N PHE A 236 4.97 -17.86 20.11
CA PHE A 236 3.80 -16.98 19.98
C PHE A 236 3.91 -15.65 20.76
N GLN A 237 4.67 -15.62 21.86
CA GLN A 237 4.95 -14.39 22.60
C GLN A 237 5.89 -13.45 21.84
N GLU A 238 6.88 -13.99 21.15
CA GLU A 238 7.78 -13.22 20.28
C GLU A 238 7.02 -12.69 19.07
N VAL A 239 6.15 -13.52 18.48
CA VAL A 239 5.25 -13.09 17.39
C VAL A 239 4.38 -11.91 17.84
N SER A 240 3.77 -11.99 19.02
CA SER A 240 3.00 -10.90 19.62
C SER A 240 3.81 -9.59 19.74
N GLY A 241 5.06 -9.68 20.22
CA GLY A 241 5.97 -8.53 20.32
C GLY A 241 6.34 -7.95 18.95
N LYS A 242 6.62 -8.80 17.96
CA LYS A 242 6.94 -8.40 16.59
C LYS A 242 5.76 -7.76 15.88
N ILE A 243 4.52 -8.22 16.12
CA ILE A 243 3.31 -7.55 15.60
C ILE A 243 3.25 -6.10 16.06
N LYS A 244 3.53 -5.85 17.36
CA LYS A 244 3.60 -4.49 17.90
C LYS A 244 4.72 -3.67 17.26
N SER A 245 5.90 -4.28 17.09
CA SER A 245 7.06 -3.61 16.49
C SER A 245 6.86 -3.24 15.02
N TYR A 246 6.26 -4.12 14.21
CA TYR A 246 6.16 -3.95 12.76
C TYR A 246 4.90 -3.20 12.34
N PHE A 247 3.79 -3.37 13.05
CA PHE A 247 2.50 -2.84 12.63
C PHE A 247 1.92 -1.81 13.58
N SER A 248 2.62 -1.48 14.68
CA SER A 248 2.11 -0.59 15.74
C SER A 248 0.73 -1.01 16.25
N ARG A 249 0.46 -2.32 16.26
CA ARG A 249 -0.81 -2.92 16.71
C ARG A 249 -0.58 -3.79 17.92
N GLU A 250 -1.47 -3.69 18.90
CA GLU A 250 -1.43 -4.57 20.06
C GLU A 250 -2.09 -5.91 19.73
N ALA A 251 -1.38 -7.00 20.04
CA ALA A 251 -1.88 -8.35 19.90
C ALA A 251 -1.52 -9.13 21.16
N HIS A 252 -2.49 -9.40 22.02
CA HIS A 252 -2.24 -10.11 23.27
C HIS A 252 -1.71 -11.54 23.00
N PRO A 253 -0.66 -12.03 23.70
CA PRO A 253 -0.06 -13.34 23.42
C PRO A 253 -1.06 -14.50 23.42
N ALA A 254 -2.05 -14.49 24.32
CA ALA A 254 -3.09 -15.51 24.36
C ALA A 254 -3.98 -15.50 23.09
N THR A 255 -4.29 -14.31 22.56
CA THR A 255 -5.05 -14.17 21.31
C THR A 255 -4.24 -14.67 20.14
N VAL A 256 -2.97 -14.26 20.04
CA VAL A 256 -2.06 -14.76 19.00
C VAL A 256 -2.00 -16.28 19.04
N HIS A 257 -1.81 -16.88 20.22
CA HIS A 257 -1.77 -18.32 20.37
C HIS A 257 -3.05 -19.01 19.86
N ASN A 258 -4.23 -18.51 20.26
CA ASN A 258 -5.50 -19.07 19.83
C ASN A 258 -5.72 -18.97 18.32
N GLU A 259 -5.33 -17.84 17.72
CA GLU A 259 -5.47 -17.62 16.28
C GLU A 259 -4.49 -18.47 15.46
N LEU A 260 -3.26 -18.68 15.94
CA LEU A 260 -2.28 -19.56 15.32
C LEU A 260 -2.76 -21.03 15.31
N ILE A 261 -3.44 -21.49 16.37
CA ILE A 261 -3.99 -22.86 16.44
C ILE A 261 -5.12 -23.08 15.43
N LYS A 262 -6.00 -22.07 15.25
CA LYS A 262 -7.21 -22.20 14.41
C LYS A 262 -6.92 -22.13 12.91
N ASP A 263 -5.79 -21.57 12.52
CA ASP A 263 -5.45 -21.29 11.13
C ASP A 263 -4.48 -22.33 10.57
N LYS A 264 -4.91 -23.01 9.49
CA LYS A 264 -4.18 -24.10 8.83
C LYS A 264 -2.84 -23.67 8.23
N ARG A 265 -2.62 -22.36 8.04
CA ARG A 265 -1.34 -21.82 7.55
C ARG A 265 -0.19 -22.00 8.55
N PHE A 266 -0.49 -22.28 9.81
CA PHE A 266 0.53 -22.45 10.85
C PHE A 266 0.65 -23.91 11.30
N VAL A 267 1.86 -24.29 11.69
CA VAL A 267 2.17 -25.61 12.24
C VAL A 267 2.91 -25.44 13.57
N LEU A 268 2.42 -26.11 14.61
CA LEU A 268 3.07 -26.15 15.92
C LEU A 268 4.26 -27.12 15.88
N VAL A 269 5.48 -26.58 15.92
CA VAL A 269 6.72 -27.37 15.80
C VAL A 269 7.41 -27.63 17.14
N GLY A 270 7.06 -26.88 18.18
CA GLY A 270 7.56 -27.02 19.55
C GLY A 270 6.60 -26.42 20.58
N ARG A 271 6.98 -26.39 21.86
CA ARG A 271 6.13 -25.78 22.91
C ARG A 271 5.97 -24.28 22.65
N GLY A 272 4.80 -23.89 22.14
CA GLY A 272 4.47 -22.52 21.77
C GLY A 272 5.21 -21.99 20.52
N LEU A 273 5.98 -22.83 19.83
CA LEU A 273 6.74 -22.47 18.62
C LEU A 273 5.95 -22.82 17.37
N TYR A 274 5.74 -21.81 16.52
CA TYR A 274 4.97 -21.92 15.28
C TYR A 274 5.83 -21.65 14.06
N ALA A 275 5.57 -22.40 13.01
CA ALA A 275 6.13 -22.26 11.66
C ALA A 275 5.00 -22.05 10.64
N LEU A 276 5.32 -21.56 9.46
CA LEU A 276 4.38 -21.59 8.32
C LEU A 276 4.30 -23.01 7.75
N GLY A 277 3.12 -23.40 7.26
CA GLY A 277 2.86 -24.75 6.75
C GLY A 277 3.57 -25.06 5.43
N ASP A 278 3.92 -24.05 4.65
CA ASP A 278 4.67 -24.16 3.40
C ASP A 278 6.18 -24.38 3.60
N TRP A 279 6.68 -24.22 4.83
CA TRP A 279 8.09 -24.46 5.16
C TRP A 279 8.48 -25.95 5.25
N GLY A 280 7.53 -26.86 5.01
CA GLY A 280 7.79 -28.31 4.99
C GLY A 280 7.96 -28.95 6.38
N TYR A 281 7.58 -28.25 7.45
CA TYR A 281 7.55 -28.82 8.79
C TYR A 281 6.35 -29.76 8.95
N ASN A 282 6.63 -31.02 9.28
CA ASN A 282 5.58 -32.02 9.47
C ASN A 282 4.89 -31.90 10.84
N TYR A 283 3.58 -32.19 10.84
CA TYR A 283 2.78 -32.34 12.06
C TYR A 283 3.28 -33.50 12.92
N GLY A 284 3.30 -33.30 14.23
CA GLY A 284 3.50 -34.37 15.22
C GLY A 284 4.58 -34.10 16.26
N THR A 285 4.88 -35.09 17.09
CA THR A 285 5.98 -35.08 18.07
C THR A 285 7.31 -35.49 17.43
N VAL A 286 8.46 -35.20 18.06
CA VAL A 286 9.78 -35.63 17.55
C VAL A 286 9.79 -37.15 17.29
N ARG A 287 9.07 -37.89 18.13
CA ARG A 287 8.84 -39.32 17.97
C ARG A 287 8.09 -39.69 16.69
N GLU A 288 7.06 -38.96 16.29
CA GLU A 288 6.30 -39.26 15.07
C GLU A 288 7.14 -39.00 13.81
N VAL A 289 7.94 -37.92 13.83
CA VAL A 289 8.89 -37.61 12.76
C VAL A 289 9.97 -38.70 12.66
N ILE A 290 10.58 -39.10 13.79
CA ILE A 290 11.52 -40.24 13.80
C ILE A 290 10.84 -41.49 13.25
N LYS A 291 9.58 -41.75 13.62
CA LYS A 291 8.84 -42.94 13.19
C LYS A 291 8.54 -42.91 11.68
N SER A 292 8.22 -41.76 11.08
CA SER A 292 8.01 -41.66 9.63
C SER A 292 9.33 -41.85 8.88
N ILE A 293 10.41 -41.18 9.32
CA ILE A 293 11.73 -41.30 8.71
C ILE A 293 12.20 -42.77 8.72
N LEU A 294 12.04 -43.49 9.83
CA LEU A 294 12.43 -44.89 9.94
C LEU A 294 11.52 -45.83 9.13
N LYS A 295 10.25 -45.48 8.90
CA LYS A 295 9.36 -46.23 8.02
C LYS A 295 9.72 -46.04 6.54
N ASP A 296 10.04 -44.82 6.14
CA ASP A 296 10.32 -44.48 4.74
C ASP A 296 11.73 -44.89 4.32
N SER A 297 12.71 -44.78 5.23
CA SER A 297 14.13 -44.99 4.95
C SER A 297 14.63 -46.40 5.32
N GLY A 298 13.83 -47.16 6.07
CA GLY A 298 14.29 -48.41 6.71
C GLY A 298 15.30 -48.17 7.84
N PRO A 299 16.01 -49.22 8.28
CA PRO A 299 16.99 -49.11 9.36
C PRO A 299 18.14 -48.17 9.00
N ILE A 300 18.35 -47.11 9.79
CA ILE A 300 19.41 -46.11 9.57
C ILE A 300 20.22 -45.82 10.83
N THR A 301 21.39 -45.21 10.67
CA THR A 301 22.31 -44.91 11.78
C THR A 301 21.76 -43.80 12.67
N LYS A 302 22.32 -43.68 13.87
CA LYS A 302 21.97 -42.61 14.82
C LYS A 302 22.18 -41.22 14.19
N GLU A 303 23.32 -41.05 13.53
CA GLU A 303 23.76 -39.81 12.90
C GLU A 303 22.82 -39.44 11.75
N ASP A 304 22.40 -40.42 10.94
CA ASP A 304 21.45 -40.21 9.85
C ASP A 304 20.06 -39.82 10.34
N VAL A 305 19.59 -40.43 11.44
CA VAL A 305 18.32 -40.03 12.07
C VAL A 305 18.39 -38.58 12.52
N ILE A 306 19.45 -38.18 13.23
CA ILE A 306 19.61 -36.81 13.73
C ILE A 306 19.61 -35.83 12.55
N LYS A 307 20.41 -36.10 11.50
CA LYS A 307 20.50 -35.24 10.32
C LYS A 307 19.16 -35.07 9.61
N ARG A 308 18.39 -36.14 9.44
CA ARG A 308 17.08 -36.10 8.78
C ARG A 308 16.02 -35.41 9.64
N VAL A 309 15.99 -35.69 10.94
CA VAL A 309 15.05 -35.04 11.87
C VAL A 309 15.33 -33.54 11.98
N LEU A 310 16.59 -33.12 12.01
CA LEU A 310 16.97 -31.70 12.01
C LEU A 310 16.59 -30.99 10.70
N LYS A 311 16.53 -31.74 9.58
CA LYS A 311 16.09 -31.22 8.28
C LYS A 311 14.57 -31.04 8.22
N GLU A 312 13.81 -31.94 8.85
CA GLU A 312 12.34 -31.92 8.86
C GLU A 312 11.73 -31.17 10.05
N ARG A 313 12.53 -30.87 11.09
CA ARG A 313 12.06 -30.25 12.33
C ARG A 313 13.14 -29.45 13.06
N TYR A 314 12.77 -28.25 13.53
CA TYR A 314 13.62 -27.42 14.38
C TYR A 314 13.62 -27.93 15.84
N VAL A 315 14.58 -28.77 16.20
CA VAL A 315 14.75 -29.31 17.56
C VAL A 315 16.23 -29.45 17.93
N LYS A 316 16.54 -29.41 19.24
CA LYS A 316 17.92 -29.67 19.71
C LYS A 316 18.24 -31.17 19.58
N GLU A 317 19.48 -31.49 19.21
CA GLU A 317 19.96 -32.87 19.09
C GLU A 317 19.65 -33.73 20.32
N ASN A 318 19.86 -33.18 21.52
CA ASN A 318 19.55 -33.87 22.78
C ASN A 318 18.09 -34.32 22.88
N THR A 319 17.15 -33.57 22.30
CA THR A 319 15.74 -33.94 22.28
C THR A 319 15.50 -35.17 21.40
N ILE A 320 16.21 -35.26 20.27
CA ILE A 320 16.18 -36.41 19.36
C ILE A 320 16.77 -37.64 20.07
N LEU A 321 17.91 -37.46 20.77
CA LEU A 321 18.58 -38.52 21.52
C LEU A 321 17.70 -39.11 22.62
N VAL A 322 17.05 -38.26 23.42
CA VAL A 322 16.14 -38.69 24.49
C VAL A 322 14.96 -39.48 23.91
N ASN A 323 14.42 -39.06 22.76
CA ASN A 323 13.34 -39.80 22.11
C ASN A 323 13.81 -41.15 21.55
N LEU A 324 15.01 -41.22 20.96
CA LEU A 324 15.60 -42.46 20.44
C LEU A 324 15.92 -43.49 21.55
N GLN A 325 16.17 -43.04 22.77
CA GLN A 325 16.37 -43.91 23.93
C GLN A 325 15.08 -44.59 24.41
N ASN A 326 13.91 -44.14 23.93
CA ASN A 326 12.64 -44.71 24.32
C ASN A 326 12.38 -46.08 23.65
N ARG A 327 12.71 -47.14 24.40
CA ARG A 327 12.63 -48.55 23.94
C ARG A 327 11.22 -49.04 23.63
N SER A 328 10.16 -48.34 24.05
CA SER A 328 8.79 -48.71 23.65
C SER A 328 8.48 -48.34 22.20
N HIS A 329 9.31 -47.53 21.55
CA HIS A 329 9.05 -47.00 20.21
C HIS A 329 10.20 -47.21 19.23
N PHE A 330 11.44 -47.24 19.72
CA PHE A 330 12.62 -47.41 18.89
C PHE A 330 13.53 -48.49 19.47
N LYS A 331 14.02 -49.37 18.60
CA LYS A 331 15.00 -50.42 18.93
C LYS A 331 16.23 -50.24 18.08
N ARG A 332 17.36 -50.71 18.60
CA ARG A 332 18.63 -50.76 17.87
C ARG A 332 18.86 -52.20 17.42
N ASN A 333 19.09 -52.40 16.13
CA ASN A 333 19.35 -53.72 15.56
C ASN A 333 20.82 -54.14 15.80
N LYS A 334 21.18 -55.36 15.36
CA LYS A 334 22.54 -55.92 15.53
C LYS A 334 23.63 -55.08 14.82
N ASP A 335 23.25 -54.35 13.78
CA ASP A 335 24.16 -53.48 13.00
C ASP A 335 24.29 -52.06 13.58
N GLY A 336 23.71 -51.81 14.76
CA GLY A 336 23.76 -50.51 15.41
C GLY A 336 22.84 -49.45 14.81
N LYS A 337 21.91 -49.83 13.91
CA LYS A 337 20.92 -48.97 13.27
C LYS A 337 19.60 -48.97 14.04
N TYR A 338 18.85 -47.86 13.98
CA TYR A 338 17.55 -47.72 14.62
C TYR A 338 16.42 -48.24 13.73
N ILE A 339 15.43 -48.89 14.36
CA ILE A 339 14.19 -49.38 13.76
C ILE A 339 12.99 -49.01 14.64
N VAL A 340 11.81 -48.93 14.03
CA VAL A 340 10.55 -48.79 14.78
C VAL A 340 10.28 -50.09 15.54
N SER A 341 9.92 -49.98 16.82
CA SER A 341 9.73 -51.13 17.74
C SER A 341 8.50 -51.96 17.50
#